data_AF-A0A3S2A9T3-F1
#
_entry.id   AF-A0A3S2A9T3-F1
#
_cell.length_a   1.000
_cell.length_b   1.000
_cell.length_c   1.000
_cell.angle_alpha   90.00
_cell.angle_beta   90.00
_cell.angle_gamma   90.00
#
_symmetry.space_group_name_H-M   'P 1'
#
loop_
_entity.id
_entity.type
_entity.pdbx_description
1 polymer ?
#
loop_
_entity_poly.entity_id
_entity_poly.type
_entity_poly.pdbx_seq_one_letter_code
_entity_poly.pdbx_strand_id
1 'polypeptide(L)'
;MAGETDLKTLLASMTPELLAGAYVFVTLAPGVPQPEGVEPVMVFREREGVTLIVTEEEANAAALTASFRCRMLTLNIHSSLEAVGFLAAITTRLAAAGMG
;
A
#
# COMPACT_ATOMS: atom_id res chain seq x y z
N MET A 1 -7.97 5.25 23.15
CA MET A 1 -7.39 4.04 23.76
C MET A 1 -6.01 3.86 23.16
N ALA A 2 -5.00 3.53 23.96
CA ALA A 2 -3.66 3.25 23.45
C ALA A 2 -3.68 1.91 22.69
N GLY A 3 -3.14 1.87 21.47
CA GLY A 3 -3.06 0.64 20.68
C GLY A 3 -2.02 -0.34 21.24
N GLU A 4 -2.09 -1.60 20.82
CA GLU A 4 -1.13 -2.62 21.24
C GLU A 4 0.29 -2.30 20.71
N THR A 5 1.30 -2.58 21.52
CA THR A 5 2.73 -2.35 21.22
C THR A 5 3.60 -3.59 21.44
N ASP A 6 3.11 -4.62 22.15
CA ASP A 6 3.80 -5.89 22.29
C ASP A 6 3.82 -6.65 20.95
N LEU A 7 5.02 -6.80 20.39
CA LEU A 7 5.21 -7.38 19.07
C LEU A 7 4.68 -8.81 18.95
N LYS A 8 4.77 -9.62 20.02
CA LYS A 8 4.29 -11.01 19.98
C LYS A 8 2.77 -11.04 19.89
N THR A 9 2.11 -10.24 20.71
CA THR A 9 0.65 -10.07 20.71
C THR A 9 0.18 -9.52 19.37
N LEU A 10 0.90 -8.55 18.80
CA LEU A 10 0.60 -8.01 17.49
C LEU A 10 0.65 -9.10 16.41
N LEU A 11 1.75 -9.83 16.31
CA LEU A 11 1.90 -10.88 15.30
C LEU A 11 0.88 -12.03 15.47
N ALA A 12 0.52 -12.38 16.70
CA ALA A 12 -0.42 -13.46 16.99
C ALA A 12 -1.89 -13.08 16.73
N SER A 13 -2.25 -11.80 16.86
CA SER A 13 -3.63 -11.32 16.70
C SER A 13 -3.91 -10.70 15.32
N MET A 14 -2.89 -10.55 14.48
CA MET A 14 -3.02 -10.04 13.12
C MET A 14 -3.90 -10.94 12.26
N THR A 15 -4.83 -10.32 11.51
CA THR A 15 -5.70 -11.00 10.55
C THR A 15 -5.43 -10.47 9.14
N PRO A 16 -4.44 -11.03 8.41
CA PRO A 16 -4.10 -10.54 7.08
C PRO A 16 -5.23 -10.86 6.08
N GLU A 17 -5.59 -9.88 5.27
CA GLU A 17 -6.62 -9.97 4.24
C GLU A 17 -6.04 -9.57 2.89
N LEU A 18 -6.11 -10.48 1.92
CA LEU A 18 -5.73 -10.19 0.54
C LEU A 18 -6.93 -9.64 -0.20
N LEU A 19 -6.87 -8.36 -0.56
CA LEU A 19 -7.94 -7.72 -1.30
C LEU A 19 -8.01 -8.25 -2.74
N ALA A 20 -9.23 -8.28 -3.27
CA ALA A 20 -9.48 -8.66 -4.65
C ALA A 20 -8.94 -7.59 -5.62
N GLY A 21 -8.68 -8.00 -6.86
CA GLY A 21 -8.18 -7.12 -7.90
C GLY A 21 -6.67 -6.85 -7.82
N ALA A 22 -6.16 -6.22 -8.86
CA ALA A 22 -4.78 -5.76 -8.97
C ALA A 22 -4.73 -4.24 -8.86
N TYR A 23 -3.66 -3.75 -8.26
CA TYR A 23 -3.37 -2.35 -8.11
C TYR A 23 -2.12 -2.01 -8.91
N VAL A 24 -2.02 -0.76 -9.32
CA VAL A 24 -0.85 -0.25 -10.03
C VAL A 24 -0.36 1.05 -9.41
N PHE A 25 0.96 1.19 -9.40
CA PHE A 25 1.60 2.47 -9.15
C PHE A 25 1.61 3.28 -10.44
N VAL A 26 1.25 4.55 -10.34
CA VAL A 26 1.30 5.53 -11.42
C VAL A 26 2.01 6.77 -10.91
N THR A 27 2.91 7.34 -11.70
CA THR A 27 3.54 8.62 -11.37
C THR A 27 3.06 9.70 -12.33
N LEU A 28 2.43 10.73 -11.80
CA LEU A 28 2.09 11.95 -12.53
C LEU A 28 3.25 12.93 -12.45
N ALA A 29 3.64 13.49 -13.59
CA ALA A 29 4.70 14.49 -13.64
C ALA A 29 4.31 15.76 -12.84
N PRO A 30 5.27 16.57 -12.36
CA PRO A 30 4.98 17.77 -11.60
C PRO A 30 4.03 18.72 -12.35
N GLY A 31 2.97 19.17 -11.66
CA GLY A 31 1.96 20.06 -12.25
C GLY A 31 0.88 19.36 -13.09
N VAL A 32 1.00 18.05 -13.34
CA VAL A 32 -0.07 17.27 -13.97
C VAL A 32 -1.13 16.96 -12.91
N PRO A 33 -2.41 17.38 -13.11
CA PRO A 33 -3.47 17.06 -12.18
C PRO A 33 -3.84 15.58 -12.24
N GLN A 34 -4.40 15.06 -11.15
CA GLN A 34 -5.05 13.75 -11.15
C GLN A 34 -6.22 13.77 -12.15
N PRO A 35 -6.36 12.74 -13.01
CA PRO A 35 -7.51 12.64 -13.90
C PRO A 35 -8.84 12.58 -13.15
N GLU A 36 -9.88 13.17 -13.71
CA GLU A 36 -11.23 13.06 -13.16
C GLU A 36 -11.72 11.61 -13.19
N GLY A 37 -12.46 11.18 -12.16
CA GLY A 37 -13.02 9.84 -12.06
C GLY A 37 -12.05 8.74 -11.62
N VAL A 38 -10.79 9.08 -11.33
CA VAL A 38 -9.84 8.19 -10.66
C VAL A 38 -9.93 8.40 -9.16
N GLU A 39 -10.09 7.33 -8.38
CA GLU A 39 -10.17 7.36 -6.91
C GLU A 39 -9.00 6.57 -6.30
N PRO A 40 -7.81 7.18 -6.14
CA PRO A 40 -6.64 6.47 -5.65
C PRO A 40 -6.83 6.01 -4.20
N VAL A 41 -6.40 4.78 -3.93
CA VAL A 41 -6.30 4.27 -2.55
C VAL A 41 -5.16 4.96 -1.80
N MET A 42 -4.14 5.43 -2.53
CA MET A 42 -3.04 6.21 -1.97
C MET A 42 -2.63 7.33 -2.94
N VAL A 43 -2.31 8.48 -2.36
CA VAL A 43 -1.65 9.61 -3.03
C VAL A 43 -0.43 10.01 -2.23
N PHE A 44 0.72 10.07 -2.88
CA PHE A 44 1.98 10.50 -2.27
C PHE A 44 2.64 11.57 -3.13
N ARG A 45 2.97 12.72 -2.52
CA ARG A 45 3.61 13.85 -3.21
C ARG A 45 5.12 13.75 -3.02
N GLU A 46 5.83 13.51 -4.11
CA GLU A 46 7.28 13.42 -4.15
C GLU A 46 7.86 14.62 -4.89
N ARG A 47 9.19 14.75 -4.87
CA ARG A 47 9.87 15.82 -5.61
C ARG A 47 9.75 15.59 -7.12
N GLU A 48 9.78 14.34 -7.54
CA GLU A 48 9.76 13.88 -8.92
C GLU A 48 8.35 13.90 -9.53
N GLY A 49 7.29 13.97 -8.71
CA GLY A 49 5.90 13.91 -9.18
C GLY A 49 4.92 13.49 -8.08
N VAL A 50 3.68 13.20 -8.48
CA VAL A 50 2.66 12.63 -7.59
C VAL A 50 2.51 11.15 -7.90
N THR A 51 2.79 10.30 -6.93
CA THR A 51 2.55 8.86 -7.01
C THR A 51 1.13 8.55 -6.56
N LEU A 52 0.41 7.78 -7.39
CA LEU A 52 -0.92 7.26 -7.13
C LEU A 52 -0.85 5.73 -7.04
N ILE A 53 -1.63 5.15 -6.13
CA ILE A 53 -1.99 3.73 -6.19
C ILE A 53 -3.48 3.66 -6.52
N VAL A 54 -3.78 3.11 -7.70
CA VAL A 54 -5.14 2.96 -8.24
C VAL A 54 -5.38 1.51 -8.63
N THR A 55 -6.62 1.13 -8.90
CA THR A 55 -6.88 -0.18 -9.50
C THR A 55 -6.31 -0.23 -10.92
N GLU A 56 -5.96 -1.44 -11.38
CA GLU A 56 -5.50 -1.66 -12.76
C GLU A 56 -6.57 -1.23 -13.78
N GLU A 57 -7.85 -1.38 -13.44
CA GLU A 57 -8.98 -0.97 -14.29
C GLU A 57 -9.05 0.56 -14.46
N GLU A 58 -8.97 1.32 -13.37
CA GLU A 58 -8.97 2.78 -13.40
C GLU A 58 -7.77 3.33 -14.19
N ALA A 59 -6.58 2.76 -13.99
CA ALA A 59 -5.40 3.19 -14.73
C ALA A 59 -5.59 2.99 -16.24
N ASN A 60 -6.13 1.85 -16.66
CA ASN A 60 -6.42 1.58 -18.06
C ASN A 60 -7.49 2.53 -18.61
N ALA A 61 -8.57 2.77 -17.87
CA ALA A 61 -9.65 3.67 -18.28
C ALA A 61 -9.19 5.12 -18.43
N ALA A 62 -8.27 5.57 -17.57
CA ALA A 62 -7.69 6.90 -17.60
C ALA A 62 -6.42 7.01 -18.48
N ALA A 63 -6.07 5.94 -19.22
CA ALA A 63 -4.86 5.87 -20.05
C ALA A 63 -3.55 6.21 -19.30
N LEU A 64 -3.49 5.84 -18.02
CA LEU A 64 -2.33 6.03 -17.17
C LEU A 64 -1.31 4.91 -17.37
N THR A 65 -0.02 5.26 -17.44
CA THR A 65 1.06 4.27 -17.54
C THR A 65 1.39 3.73 -16.15
N ALA A 66 1.10 2.45 -15.93
CA ALA A 66 1.48 1.73 -14.72
C ALA A 66 3.00 1.47 -14.67
N SER A 67 3.64 1.81 -13.55
CA SER A 67 5.07 1.55 -13.31
C SER A 67 5.30 0.23 -12.59
N PHE A 68 4.33 -0.22 -11.78
CA PHE A 68 4.44 -1.46 -11.02
C PHE A 68 3.06 -2.03 -10.74
N ARG A 69 2.86 -3.33 -10.99
CA ARG A 69 1.60 -4.05 -10.75
C ARG A 69 1.71 -4.91 -9.50
N CYS A 70 0.76 -4.79 -8.59
CA CYS A 70 0.77 -5.47 -7.30
C CYS A 70 -0.62 -5.91 -6.82
N ARG A 71 -0.65 -6.56 -5.66
CA ARG A 71 -1.86 -6.93 -4.91
C ARG A 71 -1.82 -6.24 -3.56
N MET A 72 -2.99 -5.83 -3.05
CA MET A 72 -3.09 -5.20 -1.73
C MET A 72 -3.35 -6.26 -0.65
N LEU A 73 -2.47 -6.30 0.34
CA LEU A 73 -2.63 -7.09 1.56
C LEU A 73 -2.81 -6.13 2.74
N THR A 74 -3.98 -6.17 3.37
CA THR A 74 -4.25 -5.41 4.59
C THR A 74 -3.95 -6.27 5.80
N LEU A 75 -3.11 -5.75 6.70
CA LEU A 75 -2.76 -6.42 7.94
C LEU A 75 -3.70 -5.94 9.05
N ASN A 76 -4.89 -6.53 9.15
CA ASN A 76 -5.89 -6.05 10.11
C ASN A 76 -5.42 -6.32 11.55
N ILE A 77 -5.19 -5.25 12.29
CA ILE A 77 -4.77 -5.30 13.68
C ILE A 77 -5.09 -4.00 14.41
N HIS A 78 -5.38 -4.09 15.71
CA HIS A 78 -5.53 -2.92 16.57
C HIS A 78 -4.16 -2.46 17.11
N SER A 79 -3.29 -1.99 16.23
CA SER A 79 -1.94 -1.52 16.58
C SER A 79 -1.89 -0.02 16.86
N SER A 80 -1.00 0.40 17.76
CA SER A 80 -0.55 1.79 17.80
C SER A 80 0.33 2.09 16.58
N LEU A 81 0.28 3.32 16.04
CA LEU A 81 1.27 3.80 15.06
C LEU A 81 2.70 3.78 15.62
N GLU A 82 2.85 3.72 16.94
CA GLU A 82 4.12 3.65 17.67
C GLU A 82 4.65 2.22 17.83
N ALA A 83 4.00 1.20 17.26
CA ALA A 83 4.44 -0.19 17.35
C ALA A 83 5.73 -0.45 16.55
N VAL A 84 6.87 -0.14 17.17
CA VAL A 84 8.21 -0.34 16.60
C VAL A 84 8.45 -1.82 16.34
N GLY A 85 8.93 -2.14 15.13
CA GLY A 85 9.35 -3.50 14.75
C GLY A 85 8.26 -4.37 14.10
N PHE A 86 6.99 -3.95 14.10
CA PHE A 86 5.90 -4.71 13.48
C PHE A 86 6.12 -4.91 11.97
N LEU A 87 6.31 -3.82 11.22
CA LEU A 87 6.60 -3.92 9.78
C LEU A 87 7.92 -4.66 9.51
N ALA A 88 8.96 -4.46 10.34
CA ALA A 88 10.23 -5.14 10.15
C ALA A 88 10.12 -6.67 10.26
N ALA A 89 9.32 -7.17 11.20
CA ALA A 89 9.07 -8.61 11.35
C ALA A 89 8.39 -9.20 10.11
N ILE A 90 7.46 -8.45 9.50
CA ILE A 90 6.67 -8.89 8.34
C ILE A 90 7.50 -8.83 7.06
N THR A 91 8.14 -7.70 6.78
CA THR A 91 8.93 -7.51 5.56
C THR A 91 10.12 -8.47 5.49
N THR A 92 10.72 -8.81 6.64
CA THR A 92 11.78 -9.83 6.71
C THR A 92 11.29 -11.21 6.23
N ARG A 93 10.05 -11.59 6.59
CA ARG A 93 9.47 -12.88 6.17
C ARG A 93 9.07 -12.86 4.69
N LEU A 94 8.52 -11.76 4.20
CA LEU A 94 8.19 -11.61 2.78
C LEU A 94 9.45 -11.67 1.91
N ALA A 95 10.50 -10.95 2.30
CA ALA A 95 11.79 -10.98 1.61
C ALA A 95 12.43 -12.37 1.60
N ALA A 96 12.38 -13.10 2.73
CA ALA A 96 12.87 -14.48 2.80
C ALA A 96 12.09 -15.45 1.90
N ALA A 97 10.85 -15.13 1.56
CA ALA A 97 10.02 -15.87 0.61
C ALA A 97 10.14 -15.34 -0.84
N GLY A 98 11.04 -14.40 -1.10
CA GLY A 98 11.26 -13.82 -2.44
C GLY A 98 10.18 -12.84 -2.89
N MET A 99 9.44 -12.25 -1.95
CA MET A 99 8.40 -11.25 -2.22
C MET A 99 8.90 -9.85 -1.85
N GLY A 100 8.72 -8.89 -2.77
CA GLY A 100 9.11 -7.49 -2.63
C GLY A 100 8.11 -6.53 -3.26
#